data_AF-A0A423PF91-F1
#
_entry.id   AF-A0A423PF91-F1
#
_cell.length_a   1.000
_cell.length_b   1.000
_cell.length_c   1.000
_cell.angle_alpha   90.00
_cell.angle_beta   90.00
_cell.angle_gamma   90.00
#
_symmetry.space_group_name_H-M   'P 1'
#
loop_
_entity.id
_entity.type
_entity.pdbx_description
1 polymer ?
#
loop_
_entity_poly.entity_id
_entity_poly.type
_entity_poly.pdbx_seq_one_letter_code
_entity_poly.pdbx_strand_id
1 'polypeptide(L)' 'MQFEGVGTTDKAPVHDAIEKTSGLMGVTGEFNMSADDHLGLDLSAFRMLEIRDGDWALIE' A
#
# COMPACT_ATOMS: atom_id res chain seq x y z
N MET A 1 -12.75 7.89 -7.91
CA MET A 1 -11.52 7.08 -7.74
C MET A 1 -10.33 8.02 -7.50
N GLN A 2 -9.37 7.70 -6.63
CA GLN A 2 -8.28 8.57 -6.11
C GLN A 2 -7.69 9.58 -7.13
N PHE A 3 -7.49 9.16 -8.39
CA PHE A 3 -6.83 9.97 -9.43
C PHE A 3 -7.76 10.76 -10.35
N GLU A 4 -9.07 10.69 -10.17
CA GLU A 4 -10.04 11.47 -10.97
C GLU A 4 -9.81 12.99 -10.86
N GLY A 5 -9.19 13.47 -9.78
CA GLY A 5 -8.83 14.87 -9.59
C GLY A 5 -7.55 15.35 -10.29
N VAL A 6 -6.73 14.45 -10.84
CA VAL A 6 -5.45 14.80 -11.48
C VAL A 6 -5.66 15.28 -12.92
N GLY A 7 -6.62 14.70 -13.64
CA GLY A 7 -7.07 15.18 -14.96
C GLY A 7 -6.04 15.10 -16.10
N THR A 8 -4.92 14.40 -15.91
CA THR A 8 -3.86 14.21 -16.91
C THR A 8 -3.21 12.83 -16.75
N THR A 9 -2.46 12.40 -17.77
CA THR A 9 -1.59 11.22 -17.76
C THR A 9 -0.10 11.59 -17.79
N ASP A 10 0.23 12.87 -17.67
CA ASP A 10 1.62 13.33 -17.57
C ASP A 10 2.28 12.76 -16.32
N LYS A 11 3.54 12.33 -16.46
CA LYS A 11 4.26 11.60 -15.42
C LYS A 11 4.34 12.37 -14.09
N ALA A 12 4.77 13.64 -14.13
CA ALA A 12 5.02 14.39 -12.91
C ALA A 12 3.74 14.65 -12.08
N PRO A 13 2.63 15.17 -12.66
CA PRO A 13 1.38 15.36 -11.91
C PRO A 13 0.81 14.05 -11.34
N VAL A 14 0.91 12.94 -12.08
CA VAL A 14 0.44 11.63 -11.62
C VAL A 14 1.29 11.13 -10.46
N HIS A 15 2.62 11.26 -10.56
CA HIS A 15 3.56 10.90 -9.50
C HIS A 15 3.29 11.69 -8.22
N ASP A 16 3.20 13.02 -8.31
CA ASP A 16 2.91 13.89 -7.16
C ASP A 16 1.57 13.56 -6.49
N ALA A 17 0.59 13.09 -7.26
CA ALA A 17 -0.70 12.67 -6.73
C ALA A 17 -0.62 11.32 -5.99
N ILE A 18 0.19 10.38 -6.50
CA ILE A 18 0.44 9.09 -5.84
C ILE A 18 1.10 9.33 -4.48
N GLU A 19 2.14 10.15 -4.42
CA GLU A 19 2.87 10.46 -3.18
C GLU A 19 2.05 11.21 -2.13
N LYS A 20 0.88 11.75 -2.49
CA LYS A 20 -0.07 12.39 -1.57
C LYS A 20 -1.17 11.45 -1.08
N THR A 21 -1.09 10.16 -1.42
CA THR A 21 -2.09 9.16 -1.01
C THR A 21 -2.00 8.90 0.49
N SER A 22 -3.10 9.11 1.20
CA SER A 22 -3.24 8.78 2.62
C SER A 22 -4.65 8.28 2.90
N GLY A 23 -4.77 7.29 3.80
CA GLY A 23 -6.05 6.70 4.18
C GLY A 23 -6.69 5.81 3.11
N LEU A 24 -5.94 5.41 2.08
CA LEU A 24 -6.51 4.60 0.99
C LEU A 24 -6.55 3.13 1.40
N MET A 25 -7.75 2.64 1.75
CA MET A 25 -7.94 1.23 2.08
C MET A 25 -7.90 0.34 0.83
N GLY A 26 -6.87 -0.49 0.71
CA GLY A 26 -6.73 -1.52 -0.31
C GLY A 26 -7.09 -2.91 0.19
N VAL A 27 -6.80 -3.93 -0.62
CA VAL A 27 -7.07 -5.34 -0.27
C VAL A 27 -6.12 -5.84 0.84
N THR A 28 -4.91 -5.29 0.91
CA THR A 28 -3.83 -5.77 1.78
C THR A 28 -3.52 -4.84 2.96
N GLY A 29 -4.21 -3.72 3.09
CA GLY A 29 -3.95 -2.73 4.14
C GLY A 29 -4.29 -1.31 3.71
N GLU A 30 -4.01 -0.36 4.60
CA GLU A 30 -4.17 1.08 4.36
C GLU A 30 -2.90 1.67 3.77
N PHE A 31 -3.01 2.30 2.60
CA PHE A 31 -1.89 2.95 1.93
C PHE A 31 -1.76 4.42 2.38
N ASN A 32 -0.59 4.75 2.89
CA ASN A 32 -0.12 6.07 3.29
C ASN A 32 1.26 6.34 2.69
N MET A 33 1.28 6.78 1.42
CA MET A 33 2.53 7.00 0.66
C MET A 33 3.12 8.39 0.93
N SER A 34 4.41 8.55 0.63
CA SER A 34 5.11 9.83 0.63
C SER A 34 6.27 9.79 -0.37
N ALA A 35 6.97 10.91 -0.58
CA ALA A 35 8.16 10.92 -1.45
C ALA A 35 9.30 10.01 -0.98
N ASP A 36 9.37 9.74 0.33
CA ASP A 36 10.40 8.91 0.95
C ASP A 36 9.92 7.49 1.25
N ASP A 37 8.61 7.23 1.14
CA ASP A 37 7.97 5.93 1.34
C ASP A 37 6.95 5.63 0.24
N HIS A 38 7.42 4.90 -0.78
CA HIS A 38 6.58 4.44 -1.89
C HIS A 38 5.83 3.13 -1.60
N LEU A 39 6.08 2.48 -0.46
CA LEU A 39 5.31 1.30 -0.02
C LEU A 39 4.02 1.76 0.65
N GLY A 40 4.14 2.67 1.62
CA GLY A 40 3.02 3.25 2.36
C GLY A 40 2.19 2.25 3.16
N LEU A 41 2.73 1.07 3.44
CA LEU A 41 2.14 0.03 4.29
C LEU A 41 3.00 -0.14 5.53
N ASP A 42 2.36 -0.31 6.69
CA ASP A 42 3.03 -0.64 7.93
C ASP A 42 2.97 -2.14 8.23
N LEU A 43 3.51 -2.55 9.38
CA LEU A 43 3.55 -3.96 9.80
C LEU A 43 2.16 -4.59 9.98
N SER A 44 1.09 -3.78 10.12
CA SER A 44 -0.28 -4.30 10.20
C SER A 44 -0.76 -4.92 8.88
N ALA A 45 -0.12 -4.58 7.76
CA ALA A 45 -0.42 -5.16 6.44
C ALA A 45 0.20 -6.56 6.24
N PHE A 46 1.15 -6.96 7.11
CA PHE A 46 1.90 -8.20 6.94
C PHE A 46 1.56 -9.22 8.02
N ARG A 47 1.69 -10.50 7.68
CA ARG A 47 1.58 -11.62 8.63
C ARG A 47 2.81 -12.49 8.46
N MET A 48 3.41 -12.90 9.57
CA MET A 48 4.44 -13.93 9.55
C MET A 48 3.79 -15.29 9.67
N LEU A 49 4.18 -16.20 8.79
CA LEU A 49 3.67 -17.56 8.73
C LEU A 49 4.83 -18.55 8.79
N GLU A 50 4.55 -19.74 9.32
CA GLU A 50 5.43 -20.90 9.24
C GLU A 50 4.67 -22.12 8.73
N ILE A 51 5.41 -23.14 8.28
CA ILE A 51 4.83 -24.42 7.84
C ILE A 51 4.77 -25.38 9.02
N ARG A 52 3.56 -25.82 9.39
CA ARG A 52 3.31 -26.88 10.37
C ARG A 52 2.51 -27.98 9.69
N ASP A 53 3.04 -29.21 9.70
CA ASP A 53 2.39 -30.40 9.12
C ASP A 53 1.94 -30.23 7.66
N GLY A 54 2.68 -29.43 6.88
CA GLY A 54 2.40 -29.18 5.46
C GLY A 54 1.38 -28.08 5.18
N ASP A 55 0.92 -27.35 6.19
CA ASP A 55 0.03 -26.20 6.04
C ASP A 55 0.62 -24.92 6.66
N TRP A 56 0.06 -23.75 6.30
CA TRP A 56 0.45 -22.45 6.83
C TRP A 56 -0.17 -22.21 8.21
N ALA A 57 0.64 -21.83 9.19
CA ALA A 57 0.21 -21.38 10.50
C ALA A 57 0.77 -19.98 10.79
N LEU A 58 0.03 -19.16 11.54
CA LEU A 58 0.59 -17.93 12.09
C LEU A 58 1.69 -18.26 13.10
N ILE A 59 2.78 -17.50 13.06
CA ILE A 59 3.82 -17.57 14.09
C ILE A 59 3.22 -17.01 15.40
N GLU A 60 3.47 -17.71 16.51
CA GLU A 60 3.18 -17.25 17.89
C GLU A 60 4.39 -16.57 18.51
#